data_AF-A0A0B1SAL0-F1
#
_entry.id   AF-A0A0B1SAL0-F1
#
_cell.length_a   1.000
_cell.length_b   1.000
_cell.length_c   1.000
_cell.angle_alpha   90.00
_cell.angle_beta   90.00
_cell.angle_gamma   90.00
#
_symmetry.space_group_name_H-M   'P 1'
#
loop_
_entity.id
_entity.type
_entity.pdbx_description
1 polymer ?
#
loop_
_entity_poly.entity_id
_entity_poly.type
_entity_poly.pdbx_seq_one_letter_code
_entity_poly.pdbx_strand_id
1 'polypeptide(L)'
;MNLAAKKVWRDKNYPDRLAMYVSYAKLCKSYLDVADEESFKVCESEAKEAKFLGKGTLDDDQWKEANRMIEQIKKLIGDALHERELLEDSE
;
A
#
# COMPACT_ATOMS: atom_id res chain seq x y z
N MET A 1 -5.20 -14.54 -20.49
CA MET A 1 -4.65 -14.31 -19.13
C MET A 1 -4.69 -15.64 -18.37
N ASN A 2 -3.54 -16.17 -17.94
CA ASN A 2 -3.42 -17.47 -17.26
C ASN A 2 -4.17 -17.46 -15.91
N LEU A 3 -4.89 -18.54 -15.56
CA LEU A 3 -5.60 -18.70 -14.27
C LEU A 3 -4.68 -18.45 -13.07
N ALA A 4 -3.42 -18.87 -13.15
CA ALA A 4 -2.43 -18.63 -12.11
C ALA A 4 -2.18 -17.12 -11.88
N ALA A 5 -2.10 -16.33 -12.95
CA ALA A 5 -1.93 -14.88 -12.85
C ALA A 5 -3.15 -14.23 -12.19
N LYS A 6 -4.38 -14.64 -12.56
CA LYS A 6 -5.61 -14.12 -11.94
C LYS A 6 -5.66 -14.38 -10.44
N LYS A 7 -5.23 -15.58 -10.00
CA LYS A 7 -5.15 -15.92 -8.57
C LYS A 7 -4.15 -15.04 -7.83
N VAL A 8 -2.93 -14.89 -8.36
CA VAL A 8 -1.90 -14.02 -7.75
C VAL A 8 -2.39 -12.58 -7.62
N TRP A 9 -3.05 -12.03 -8.64
CA TRP A 9 -3.58 -10.67 -8.55
C TRP A 9 -4.73 -10.55 -7.55
N ARG A 10 -5.61 -11.56 -7.46
CA ARG A 10 -6.67 -11.62 -6.45
C ARG A 10 -6.07 -11.59 -5.04
N ASP A 11 -5.09 -12.43 -4.78
CA ASP A 11 -4.46 -12.54 -3.45
C ASP A 11 -3.71 -11.24 -3.07
N LYS A 12 -3.09 -10.56 -4.05
CA LYS A 12 -2.43 -9.25 -3.86
C LYS A 12 -3.40 -8.12 -3.54
N ASN A 13 -4.64 -8.19 -4.02
CA ASN A 13 -5.64 -7.15 -3.86
C ASN A 13 -6.71 -7.48 -2.81
N TYR A 14 -6.57 -8.60 -2.10
CA TYR A 14 -7.55 -8.96 -1.09
C TYR A 14 -7.52 -7.95 0.07
N PRO A 15 -8.68 -7.44 0.54
CA PRO A 15 -8.73 -6.37 1.53
C PRO A 15 -7.90 -6.64 2.79
N ASP A 16 -7.97 -7.86 3.33
CA ASP A 16 -7.20 -8.23 4.53
C ASP A 16 -5.69 -8.07 4.33
N ARG A 17 -5.18 -8.39 3.14
CA ARG A 17 -3.76 -8.20 2.83
C ARG A 17 -3.42 -6.72 2.74
N LEU A 18 -4.24 -5.93 2.06
CA LEU A 18 -4.05 -4.49 1.93
C LEU A 18 -4.15 -3.78 3.29
N ALA A 19 -5.00 -4.26 4.19
CA ALA A 19 -5.14 -3.73 5.54
C ALA A 19 -3.84 -3.86 6.37
N MET A 20 -3.07 -4.94 6.16
CA MET A 20 -1.75 -5.08 6.78
C MET A 20 -0.79 -3.98 6.31
N TYR A 21 -0.74 -3.70 5.01
CA TYR A 21 0.12 -2.64 4.46
C TYR A 21 -0.36 -1.24 4.82
N VAL A 22 -1.68 -1.00 4.94
CA VAL A 22 -2.21 0.25 5.52
C VAL A 22 -1.69 0.44 6.95
N SER A 23 -1.73 -0.61 7.76
CA SER A 23 -1.28 -0.56 9.15
C SER A 23 0.23 -0.33 9.24
N TYR A 24 1.00 -0.99 8.39
CA TYR A 24 2.44 -0.83 8.32
C TYR A 24 2.86 0.57 7.82
N ALA A 25 2.17 1.12 6.81
CA ALA A 25 2.40 2.49 6.36
C ALA A 25 2.10 3.53 7.44
N LYS A 26 1.03 3.34 8.23
CA LYS A 26 0.75 4.18 9.42
C LYS A 26 1.87 4.10 10.46
N LEU A 27 2.41 2.90 10.68
CA LEU A 27 3.51 2.69 11.61
C LEU A 27 4.76 3.45 11.12
N CYS A 28 5.15 3.29 9.86
CA CYS A 28 6.28 4.01 9.28
C CYS A 28 6.12 5.53 9.42
N LYS A 29 4.92 6.05 9.14
CA LYS A 29 4.60 7.47 9.33
C LYS A 29 4.66 7.93 10.79
N SER A 30 4.30 7.08 11.75
CA SER A 30 4.32 7.47 13.17
C SER A 30 5.73 7.50 13.76
N TYR A 31 6.70 6.89 13.08
CA TYR A 31 8.05 6.63 13.56
C TYR A 31 9.09 7.02 12.50
N LEU A 32 8.94 8.20 11.88
CA LEU A 32 9.78 8.65 10.76
C LEU A 32 11.27 8.71 11.09
N ASP A 33 11.60 8.98 12.35
CA ASP A 33 12.95 9.08 12.89
C ASP A 33 13.68 7.73 12.96
N VAL A 34 12.92 6.62 13.01
CA VAL A 34 13.47 5.26 13.10
C VAL A 34 13.04 4.34 11.96
N ALA A 35 12.08 4.77 11.12
CA ALA A 35 11.63 4.01 9.96
C ALA A 35 12.73 3.99 8.89
N ASP A 36 13.27 2.81 8.65
CA ASP A 36 14.31 2.63 7.64
C ASP A 36 13.75 2.77 6.21
N GLU A 37 14.67 3.02 5.27
CA GLU A 37 14.34 3.16 3.85
C GLU A 37 13.66 1.89 3.28
N GLU A 38 13.98 0.72 3.84
CA GLU A 38 13.41 -0.56 3.43
C GLU A 38 11.92 -0.66 3.79
N SER A 39 11.50 -0.15 4.95
CA SER A 39 10.11 -0.12 5.38
C SER A 39 9.22 0.68 4.42
N PHE A 40 9.72 1.83 3.93
CA PHE A 40 9.03 2.63 2.92
C PHE A 40 8.98 1.91 1.57
N LYS A 41 10.08 1.28 1.13
CA LYS A 41 10.15 0.51 -0.11
C LYS A 41 9.17 -0.66 -0.14
N VAL A 42 8.95 -1.35 0.99
CA VAL A 42 7.97 -2.44 1.10
C VAL A 42 6.55 -1.91 0.87
N CYS A 43 6.17 -0.84 1.57
CA CYS A 43 4.84 -0.24 1.40
C CYS A 43 4.63 0.28 -0.04
N GLU A 44 5.66 0.89 -0.62
CA GLU A 44 5.62 1.45 -1.98
C GLU A 44 5.52 0.34 -3.05
N SER A 45 6.31 -0.71 -2.90
CA SER A 45 6.31 -1.85 -3.81
C SER A 45 4.96 -2.55 -3.80
N GLU A 46 4.35 -2.76 -2.63
CA GLU A 46 3.06 -3.43 -2.53
C GLU A 46 1.92 -2.55 -3.06
N ALA A 47 1.98 -1.22 -2.86
CA ALA A 47 1.03 -0.31 -3.49
C ALA A 47 1.16 -0.25 -5.02
N LYS A 48 2.39 -0.35 -5.55
CA LYS A 48 2.67 -0.42 -7.00
C LYS A 48 2.26 -1.76 -7.60
N GLU A 49 2.45 -2.84 -6.85
CA GLU A 49 2.08 -4.19 -7.25
C GLU A 49 0.58 -4.47 -7.11
N ALA A 50 -0.11 -3.78 -6.22
CA ALA A 50 -1.57 -3.82 -6.13
C ALA A 50 -2.17 -3.20 -7.40
N LYS A 51 -2.40 -4.04 -8.41
CA LYS A 51 -3.06 -3.64 -9.65
C LYS A 51 -4.57 -3.58 -9.43
N PHE A 52 -5.17 -2.49 -9.89
CA PHE A 52 -6.62 -2.34 -10.03
C PHE A 52 -7.21 -3.59 -10.71
N LEU A 53 -7.79 -4.49 -9.92
CA LEU A 53 -8.49 -5.62 -10.49
C LEU A 53 -9.75 -5.09 -11.17
N GLY A 54 -9.95 -5.46 -12.43
CA GLY A 54 -11.23 -5.22 -13.08
C GLY A 54 -12.36 -5.88 -12.30
N LYS A 55 -13.55 -5.27 -12.35
CA LYS A 55 -14.81 -5.82 -11.83
C LYS A 55 -14.96 -7.28 -12.28
N GLY A 56 -15.07 -8.23 -11.35
CA GLY A 56 -15.24 -9.65 -11.66
C GLY A 56 -14.21 -10.63 -11.07
N THR A 57 -13.23 -10.15 -10.28
CA THR A 57 -12.29 -11.03 -9.53
C THR A 57 -12.49 -10.96 -8.01
N LEU A 58 -13.01 -9.82 -7.55
CA LEU A 58 -13.48 -9.56 -6.20
C LEU A 58 -14.96 -9.15 -6.31
N ASP A 59 -15.69 -9.34 -5.23
CA ASP A 59 -17.05 -8.83 -5.13
C ASP A 59 -17.03 -7.29 -5.11
N ASP A 60 -18.14 -6.64 -5.48
CA ASP A 60 -18.18 -5.18 -5.67
C ASP A 60 -17.73 -4.40 -4.43
N ASP A 61 -18.06 -4.89 -3.23
CA ASP A 61 -17.66 -4.25 -1.97
C ASP A 61 -16.17 -4.47 -1.67
N GLN A 62 -15.67 -5.69 -1.83
CA GLN A 62 -14.24 -6.01 -1.69
C GLN A 62 -13.39 -5.20 -2.66
N TRP A 63 -13.89 -5.00 -3.88
CA TRP A 63 -13.21 -4.20 -4.90
C TRP A 63 -13.15 -2.71 -4.51
N LYS A 64 -14.26 -2.13 -4.05
CA LYS A 64 -14.28 -0.73 -3.56
C LYS A 64 -13.34 -0.55 -2.38
N GLU A 65 -13.36 -1.49 -1.45
CA GLU A 65 -12.52 -1.47 -0.26
C GLU A 65 -11.04 -1.60 -0.62
N ALA A 66 -10.67 -2.56 -1.46
CA ALA A 66 -9.31 -2.74 -1.94
C ALA A 66 -8.78 -1.45 -2.60
N ASN A 67 -9.57 -0.82 -3.48
CA ASN A 67 -9.18 0.44 -4.11
C ASN A 67 -8.98 1.57 -3.08
N ARG A 68 -9.86 1.68 -2.10
CA ARG A 68 -9.70 2.66 -1.01
C ARG A 68 -8.43 2.43 -0.22
N MET A 69 -8.10 1.17 0.09
CA MET A 69 -6.90 0.82 0.83
C MET A 69 -5.63 1.11 0.02
N ILE A 70 -5.61 0.80 -1.28
CA ILE A 70 -4.48 1.09 -2.17
C ILE A 70 -4.20 2.61 -2.19
N GLU A 71 -5.23 3.42 -2.38
CA GLU A 71 -5.07 4.88 -2.36
C GLU A 71 -4.64 5.39 -0.98
N GLN A 72 -5.13 4.79 0.10
CA GLN A 72 -4.69 5.11 1.45
C GLN A 72 -3.21 4.79 1.67
N ILE A 73 -2.71 3.64 1.19
CA ILE A 73 -1.30 3.26 1.29
C ILE A 73 -0.44 4.30 0.55
N LYS A 74 -0.78 4.61 -0.71
CA LYS A 74 -0.05 5.61 -1.51
C LYS A 74 0.03 6.97 -0.81
N LYS A 75 -1.10 7.43 -0.26
CA LYS A 75 -1.15 8.69 0.47
C LYS A 75 -0.25 8.67 1.71
N LEU A 76 -0.37 7.64 2.54
CA LEU A 76 0.42 7.53 3.78
C LEU A 76 1.92 7.53 3.51
N ILE A 77 2.37 6.82 2.47
CA ILE A 77 3.79 6.81 2.07
C ILE A 77 4.21 8.17 1.53
N GLY A 78 3.41 8.77 0.64
CA GLY A 78 3.72 10.08 0.06
C GLY A 78 3.85 11.16 1.14
N ASP A 79 2.90 11.19 2.09
CA ASP A 79 2.95 12.09 3.24
C ASP A 79 4.21 11.82 4.08
N ALA A 80 4.51 10.55 4.37
CA ALA A 80 5.65 10.18 5.22
C ALA A 80 7.01 10.52 4.59
N LEU A 81 7.18 10.30 3.27
CA LEU A 81 8.40 10.67 2.56
C LEU A 81 8.60 12.19 2.54
N HIS A 82 7.51 12.94 2.29
CA HIS A 82 7.57 14.40 2.32
C HIS A 82 7.89 14.95 3.72
N GLU A 83 7.23 14.42 4.76
CA GLU A 83 7.49 14.81 6.15
C GLU A 83 8.94 14.49 6.56
N ARG A 84 9.52 13.38 6.07
CA ARG A 84 10.92 13.03 6.32
C ARG A 84 11.89 13.99 5.63
N GLU A 85 11.65 14.36 4.37
CA GLU A 85 12.48 15.37 3.67
C GLU A 85 12.53 16.70 4.45
N LEU A 86 11.39 17.13 5.00
CA LEU A 86 11.33 18.34 5.83
C LEU A 86 12.14 18.23 7.13
N LEU A 87 12.26 17.03 7.71
CA LEU A 87 13.08 16.79 8.90
C LEU A 87 14.58 16.83 8.58
N GLU A 88 14.98 16.19 7.47
CA GLU A 88 16.38 16.18 7.01
C GLU A 88 16.87 17.58 6.60
N ASP A 89 16.01 18.39 5.97
CA ASP A 89 16.31 19.79 5.61
C ASP A 89 16.39 20.74 6.83
N SER A 90 15.91 20.30 8.00
CA SER A 90 15.89 21.10 9.23
C SER A 90 17.11 20.88 10.14
N GLU A 91 18.02 19.98 9.78
CA GLU A 91 19.32 19.73 10.46
C GLU A 91 20.49 20.45 9.75
#